data_AF-A0A812WK86-F1
#
_entry.id   AF-A0A812WK86-F1
#
_cell.length_a   1.000
_cell.length_b   1.000
_cell.length_c   1.000
_cell.angle_alpha   90.00
_cell.angle_beta   90.00
_cell.angle_gamma   90.00
#
_symmetry.space_group_name_H-M   'P 1'
#
loop_
_entity.id
_entity.type
_entity.pdbx_description
1 polymer ?
#
loop_
_entity_poly.entity_id
_entity_poly.type
_entity_poly.pdbx_seq_one_letter_code
_entity_poly.pdbx_strand_id
1 'polypeptide(L)'
;MRAAGERGPQADLGLAPEDRSKIVFLDVDGVLRPARAGTFDISTDGEAKPDTSDFFPAALKALRHIMERSSAKVVLCAEWRRSEVLLKALEDIFNKNRLRLWSDITSHEFKLEKGSDPLRSFADRRSKEISAWLRKHEGEVSGWVVLDDINLSMVDESQAG
;
A
#
# COMPACT_ATOMS: atom_id res chain seq x y z
N MET A 1 -12.75 1.05 -11.32
CA MET A 1 -11.60 0.23 -10.86
C MET A 1 -10.90 -0.32 -12.10
N ARG A 2 -9.79 0.29 -12.50
CA ARG A 2 -8.96 -0.26 -13.58
C ARG A 2 -8.32 -1.55 -13.07
N ALA A 3 -8.62 -2.68 -13.69
CA ALA A 3 -7.90 -3.93 -13.43
C ALA A 3 -6.39 -3.70 -13.65
N ALA A 4 -5.53 -4.48 -13.00
CA ALA A 4 -4.07 -4.40 -13.20
C ALA A 4 -3.64 -4.48 -14.69
N GLY A 5 -4.52 -4.97 -15.58
CA GLY A 5 -4.33 -5.02 -17.03
C GLY A 5 -4.66 -3.74 -17.83
N GLU A 6 -5.15 -2.64 -17.21
CA GLU A 6 -5.47 -1.39 -17.92
C GLU A 6 -4.44 -0.27 -17.74
N ARG A 7 -3.31 -0.56 -17.09
CA ARG A 7 -2.22 0.42 -16.96
C ARG A 7 -1.33 0.37 -18.19
N GLY A 8 -0.92 1.55 -18.67
CA GLY A 8 0.03 1.66 -19.77
C GLY A 8 1.35 0.93 -19.43
N PRO A 9 2.14 0.56 -20.44
CA PRO A 9 3.41 -0.13 -20.21
C PRO A 9 4.35 0.74 -19.38
N GLN A 10 4.90 0.19 -18.29
CA GLN A 10 6.02 0.82 -17.59
C GLN A 10 7.29 0.70 -18.42
N ALA A 11 8.19 1.67 -18.27
CA ALA A 11 9.55 1.56 -18.80
C ALA A 11 10.28 0.34 -18.23
N ASP A 12 11.31 -0.16 -18.93
CA ASP A 12 12.14 -1.24 -18.40
C ASP A 12 12.83 -0.81 -17.08
N LEU A 13 12.46 -1.50 -16.00
CA LEU A 13 12.91 -1.20 -14.65
C LEU A 13 14.22 -1.92 -14.30
N GLY A 14 14.67 -2.88 -15.12
CA GLY A 14 15.81 -3.75 -14.82
C GLY A 14 15.57 -4.66 -13.60
N LEU A 15 14.31 -4.94 -13.27
CA LEU A 15 13.92 -5.83 -12.17
C LEU A 15 13.66 -7.24 -12.70
N ALA A 16 14.08 -8.26 -11.95
CA ALA A 16 13.75 -9.65 -12.24
C ALA A 16 12.22 -9.85 -12.29
N PRO A 17 11.70 -10.84 -13.05
CA PRO A 17 10.28 -11.13 -13.09
C PRO A 17 9.68 -11.32 -11.70
N GLU A 18 8.42 -10.92 -11.55
CA GLU A 18 7.69 -11.02 -10.27
C GLU A 18 7.48 -12.47 -9.84
N ASP A 19 7.84 -12.77 -8.59
CA ASP A 19 7.43 -13.99 -7.89
C ASP A 19 6.04 -13.75 -7.30
N ARG A 20 5.02 -14.26 -7.99
CA ARG A 20 3.62 -14.04 -7.60
C ARG A 20 3.20 -14.73 -6.30
N SER A 21 4.05 -15.59 -5.75
CA SER A 21 3.81 -16.30 -4.48
C SER A 21 4.27 -15.52 -3.25
N LYS A 22 5.12 -14.50 -3.42
CA LYS A 22 5.63 -13.66 -2.33
C LYS A 22 4.97 -12.29 -2.35
N ILE A 23 4.42 -11.89 -1.20
CA ILE A 23 3.57 -10.70 -1.12
C ILE A 23 4.19 -9.66 -0.17
N VAL A 24 4.21 -8.41 -0.60
CA VAL A 24 4.40 -7.26 0.27
C VAL A 24 3.09 -6.47 0.28
N PHE A 25 2.39 -6.48 1.40
CA PHE A 25 1.29 -5.54 1.64
C PHE A 25 1.89 -4.20 2.06
N LEU A 26 1.52 -3.13 1.35
CA LEU A 26 2.17 -1.84 1.50
C LEU A 26 1.16 -0.76 1.90
N ASP A 27 1.41 -0.12 3.05
CA ASP A 27 0.90 1.21 3.37
C ASP A 27 1.78 2.30 2.75
N VAL A 28 1.23 3.51 2.62
CA VAL A 28 1.93 4.69 2.08
C VAL A 28 2.26 5.67 3.21
N ASP A 29 1.24 6.09 3.96
CA ASP A 29 1.41 7.04 5.06
C ASP A 29 2.15 6.35 6.22
N GLY A 30 3.11 7.04 6.82
CA GLY A 30 4.01 6.51 7.85
C GLY A 30 5.11 5.56 7.33
N VAL A 31 4.95 4.98 6.14
CA VAL A 31 5.90 4.02 5.54
C VAL A 31 6.78 4.69 4.49
N LEU A 32 6.16 5.24 3.43
CA LEU A 32 6.88 5.90 2.33
C LEU A 32 6.95 7.41 2.50
N ARG A 33 6.09 7.99 3.35
CA ARG A 33 6.00 9.41 3.67
C ARG A 33 5.54 9.59 5.13
N PRO A 34 5.62 10.79 5.75
CA PRO A 34 5.12 11.01 7.10
C PRO A 34 3.63 10.65 7.28
N ALA A 35 3.26 10.03 8.41
CA ALA A 35 1.88 9.60 8.70
C ALA A 35 0.85 10.75 8.79
N ARG A 36 1.32 11.98 9.08
CA ARG A 36 0.46 13.17 9.27
C ARG A 36 0.45 14.11 8.08
N ALA A 37 1.09 13.75 6.98
CA ALA A 37 1.20 14.67 5.88
C ALA A 37 -0.12 14.76 5.12
N GLY A 38 -0.48 15.99 4.75
CA GLY A 38 -1.73 16.27 4.04
C GLY A 38 -1.81 15.43 2.77
N THR A 39 -2.99 14.88 2.49
CA THR A 39 -3.19 14.08 1.27
C THR A 39 -3.32 14.98 0.04
N PHE A 40 -3.68 16.25 0.25
CA PHE A 40 -3.83 17.26 -0.78
C PHE A 40 -3.26 18.59 -0.31
N ASP A 41 -2.56 19.27 -1.20
CA ASP A 41 -2.21 20.68 -1.09
C ASP A 41 -3.19 21.53 -1.90
N ILE A 42 -3.55 22.69 -1.35
CA ILE A 42 -4.31 23.70 -2.09
C ILE A 42 -3.31 24.51 -2.91
N SER A 43 -3.33 24.34 -4.22
CA SER A 43 -2.51 25.14 -5.13
C SER A 43 -2.96 26.61 -5.10
N THR A 44 -2.09 27.52 -5.56
CA THR A 44 -2.37 28.97 -5.66
C THR A 44 -3.63 29.29 -6.49
N ASP A 45 -4.07 28.36 -7.34
CA ASP A 45 -5.25 28.47 -8.18
C ASP A 45 -6.53 27.92 -7.51
N GLY A 46 -6.45 27.50 -6.23
CA GLY A 46 -7.57 26.96 -5.47
C GLY A 46 -7.87 25.48 -5.72
N GLU A 47 -7.14 24.82 -6.62
CA GLU A 47 -7.29 23.39 -6.89
C GLU A 47 -6.53 22.55 -5.85
N ALA A 48 -7.19 21.53 -5.30
CA ALA A 48 -6.57 20.54 -4.43
C ALA A 48 -5.80 19.51 -5.27
N LYS A 49 -4.48 19.44 -5.10
CA LYS A 49 -3.59 18.48 -5.80
C LYS A 49 -2.94 17.56 -4.78
N PRO A 50 -2.69 16.28 -5.09
CA PRO A 50 -1.99 15.40 -4.17
C PRO A 50 -0.64 15.97 -3.76
N ASP A 51 -0.40 16.10 -2.45
CA ASP A 51 0.94 16.41 -1.97
C ASP A 51 1.77 15.12 -2.02
N THR A 52 2.83 15.16 -2.82
CA THR A 52 3.79 14.06 -3.00
C THR A 52 5.23 14.52 -2.75
N SER A 53 5.39 15.75 -2.23
CA SER A 53 6.70 16.38 -2.02
C SER A 53 7.47 15.77 -0.84
N ASP A 54 6.77 15.02 0.01
CA ASP A 54 7.21 14.58 1.33
C ASP A 54 7.56 13.09 1.40
N PHE A 55 7.55 12.37 0.27
CA PHE A 55 8.01 10.99 0.23
C PHE A 55 9.48 10.88 0.63
N PHE A 56 9.78 9.95 1.54
CA PHE A 56 11.12 9.69 2.02
C PHE A 56 11.95 9.00 0.91
N PRO A 57 13.03 9.63 0.39
CA PRO A 57 13.85 9.01 -0.65
C PRO A 57 14.48 7.69 -0.18
N ALA A 58 14.84 7.61 1.11
CA ALA A 58 15.37 6.40 1.71
C ALA A 58 14.35 5.24 1.72
N ALA A 59 13.08 5.51 2.02
CA ALA A 59 12.02 4.50 2.03
C ALA A 59 11.74 3.97 0.62
N LEU A 60 11.68 4.86 -0.38
CA LEU A 60 11.53 4.48 -1.78
C LEU A 60 12.71 3.63 -2.27
N LYS A 61 13.94 3.99 -1.88
CA LYS A 61 15.14 3.19 -2.19
C LYS A 61 15.11 1.82 -1.50
N ALA A 62 14.66 1.75 -0.25
CA ALA A 62 14.51 0.50 0.48
C ALA A 62 13.44 -0.40 -0.17
N LEU A 63 12.29 0.15 -0.56
CA LEU A 63 11.25 -0.59 -1.29
C LEU A 63 11.79 -1.14 -2.63
N ARG A 64 12.55 -0.32 -3.38
CA ARG A 64 13.22 -0.78 -4.60
C ARG A 64 14.15 -1.96 -4.32
N HIS A 65 14.95 -1.87 -3.26
CA HIS A 65 15.85 -2.94 -2.85
C HIS A 65 15.10 -4.23 -2.49
N ILE A 66 13.97 -4.13 -1.79
CA ILE A 66 13.11 -5.27 -1.47
C ILE A 66 12.60 -5.92 -2.77
N MET A 67 12.10 -5.14 -3.73
CA MET A 67 11.64 -5.65 -5.03
C MET A 67 12.77 -6.36 -5.80
N GLU A 68 13.98 -5.79 -5.81
CA GLU A 68 15.16 -6.37 -6.47
C GLU A 68 15.59 -7.69 -5.86
N ARG A 69 15.54 -7.81 -4.53
CA ARG A 69 16.07 -8.96 -3.80
C ARG A 69 15.08 -10.10 -3.62
N SER A 70 13.79 -9.78 -3.53
CA SER A 70 12.75 -10.75 -3.23
C SER A 70 11.89 -11.13 -4.43
N SER A 71 11.87 -10.28 -5.47
CA SER A 71 10.89 -10.34 -6.57
C SER A 71 9.43 -10.32 -6.12
N ALA A 72 9.15 -9.99 -4.84
CA ALA A 72 7.81 -10.04 -4.28
C ALA A 72 6.87 -9.07 -5.01
N LYS A 73 5.61 -9.50 -5.18
CA LYS A 73 4.55 -8.63 -5.69
C LYS A 73 4.08 -7.68 -4.60
N VAL A 74 3.82 -6.44 -4.98
CA VAL A 74 3.25 -5.44 -4.08
C VAL A 74 1.73 -5.43 -4.20
N VAL A 75 1.05 -5.45 -3.04
CA VAL A 75 -0.39 -5.27 -2.91
C VAL A 75 -0.64 -4.05 -2.03
N LEU A 76 -1.41 -3.06 -2.49
CA LEU A 76 -1.68 -1.88 -1.65
C LEU A 76 -2.75 -2.18 -0.61
N CYS A 77 -2.46 -1.84 0.66
CA CYS A 77 -3.43 -1.74 1.76
C CYS A 77 -3.55 -0.30 2.31
N ALA A 78 -2.96 0.66 1.62
CA ALA A 78 -2.93 2.08 1.97
C ALA A 78 -4.24 2.81 1.71
N GLU A 79 -4.62 3.78 2.55
CA GLU A 79 -5.85 4.60 2.35
C GLU A 79 -5.87 5.33 1.01
N TRP A 80 -4.70 5.60 0.43
CA TRP A 80 -4.53 6.14 -0.92
C TRP A 80 -5.27 5.31 -1.99
N ARG A 81 -5.46 3.99 -1.80
CA ARG A 81 -6.20 3.12 -2.74
C ARG A 81 -7.67 3.49 -2.90
N ARG A 82 -8.23 4.29 -1.98
CA ARG A 82 -9.64 4.74 -2.01
C ARG A 82 -9.87 5.92 -2.96
N SER A 83 -8.82 6.51 -3.53
CA SER A 83 -8.92 7.67 -4.45
C SER A 83 -8.13 7.42 -5.73
N GLU A 84 -8.79 7.54 -6.89
CA GLU A 84 -8.14 7.40 -8.19
C GLU A 84 -7.05 8.46 -8.42
N VAL A 85 -7.27 9.67 -7.91
CA VAL A 85 -6.31 10.78 -8.01
C VAL A 85 -5.04 10.46 -7.22
N LEU A 86 -5.16 9.86 -6.03
CA LEU A 86 -4.01 9.46 -5.22
C LEU A 86 -3.31 8.23 -5.77
N LEU A 87 -4.06 7.27 -6.31
CA LEU A 87 -3.48 6.16 -7.05
C LEU A 87 -2.66 6.65 -8.23
N LYS A 88 -3.15 7.66 -8.97
CA LYS A 88 -2.39 8.22 -10.10
C LYS A 88 -1.11 8.93 -9.62
N ALA A 89 -1.21 9.71 -8.55
CA ALA A 89 -0.03 10.34 -7.95
C ALA A 89 1.01 9.30 -7.48
N LEU A 90 0.56 8.21 -6.85
CA LEU A 90 1.43 7.12 -6.42
C LEU A 90 2.07 6.39 -7.61
N GLU A 91 1.34 6.20 -8.71
CA GLU A 91 1.87 5.66 -9.96
C GLU A 91 3.02 6.52 -10.50
N ASP A 92 2.85 7.84 -10.51
CA ASP A 92 3.87 8.78 -10.98
C ASP A 92 5.12 8.76 -10.07
N ILE A 93 4.92 8.65 -8.74
CA ILE A 93 6.02 8.47 -7.78
C ILE A 93 6.76 7.14 -8.01
N PHE A 94 6.04 6.05 -8.22
CA PHE A 94 6.65 4.75 -8.50
C PHE A 94 7.45 4.78 -9.80
N ASN A 95 6.89 5.35 -10.87
CA ASN A 95 7.57 5.51 -12.15
C ASN A 95 8.83 6.37 -12.02
N LYS A 96 8.75 7.52 -11.36
CA LYS A 96 9.89 8.43 -11.13
C LYS A 96 11.03 7.74 -10.38
N ASN A 97 10.71 6.81 -9.48
CA ASN A 97 11.69 6.08 -8.67
C ASN A 97 12.03 4.70 -9.23
N ARG A 98 11.59 4.39 -10.46
CA ARG A 98 11.82 3.09 -11.13
C ARG A 98 11.39 1.89 -10.27
N LEU A 99 10.24 2.03 -9.62
CA LEU A 99 9.56 0.97 -8.88
C LEU A 99 8.53 0.29 -9.79
N ARG A 100 8.39 -1.03 -9.64
CA ARG A 100 7.28 -1.75 -10.27
C ARG A 100 5.99 -1.33 -9.59
N LEU A 101 4.95 -1.02 -10.36
CA LEU A 101 3.63 -0.75 -9.80
C LEU A 101 3.10 -1.95 -9.04
N TRP A 102 2.24 -1.67 -8.06
CA TRP A 102 1.52 -2.72 -7.35
C TRP A 102 0.67 -3.55 -8.32
N SER A 103 0.66 -4.86 -8.09
CA SER A 103 -0.05 -5.85 -8.90
C SER A 103 -1.51 -5.99 -8.49
N ASP A 104 -1.85 -5.63 -7.25
CA ASP A 104 -3.23 -5.68 -6.75
C ASP A 104 -3.46 -4.67 -5.62
N ILE A 105 -4.71 -4.52 -5.17
CA ILE A 105 -5.14 -3.69 -4.05
C ILE A 105 -6.12 -4.45 -3.17
N THR A 106 -6.05 -4.27 -1.85
CA THR A 106 -7.03 -4.86 -0.93
C THR A 106 -8.42 -4.22 -1.10
N SER A 107 -9.47 -4.96 -0.71
CA SER A 107 -10.82 -4.39 -0.58
C SER A 107 -10.80 -3.25 0.44
N HIS A 108 -11.76 -2.34 0.32
CA HIS A 108 -11.95 -1.21 1.25
C HIS A 108 -13.39 -1.18 1.83
N GLU A 109 -14.12 -2.31 1.69
CA GLU A 109 -15.52 -2.49 2.10
C GLU A 109 -15.69 -2.63 3.62
N PHE A 110 -14.63 -3.01 4.34
CA PHE A 110 -14.65 -3.14 5.79
C PHE A 110 -14.77 -1.75 6.44
N LYS A 111 -15.67 -1.64 7.41
CA LYS A 111 -15.90 -0.39 8.16
C LYS A 111 -15.11 -0.39 9.45
N LEU A 112 -14.74 0.80 9.91
CA LEU A 112 -14.20 0.98 11.26
C LEU A 112 -15.28 0.60 12.28
N GLU A 113 -14.87 -0.11 13.32
CA GLU A 113 -15.71 -0.39 14.47
C GLU A 113 -15.97 0.91 15.24
N LYS A 114 -17.23 1.16 15.61
CA LYS A 114 -17.63 2.37 16.34
C LYS A 114 -17.42 2.16 17.83
N GLY A 115 -16.87 3.17 18.51
CA GLY A 115 -16.74 3.19 19.97
C GLY A 115 -15.53 2.44 20.53
N SER A 116 -14.67 1.87 19.68
CA SER A 116 -13.36 1.33 20.07
C SER A 116 -12.26 2.38 19.91
N ASP A 117 -11.08 2.08 20.48
CA ASP A 117 -9.87 2.87 20.26
C ASP A 117 -9.60 3.04 18.75
N PRO A 118 -9.43 4.28 18.24
CA PRO A 118 -9.30 4.52 16.80
C PRO A 118 -8.15 3.78 16.13
N LEU A 119 -7.00 3.66 16.81
CA LEU A 119 -5.83 2.97 16.28
C LEU A 119 -6.12 1.47 16.16
N ARG A 120 -6.71 0.86 17.19
CA ARG A 120 -7.12 -0.54 17.18
C ARG A 120 -8.21 -0.84 16.14
N SER A 121 -9.21 0.03 16.04
CA SER A 121 -10.30 -0.08 15.04
C SER A 121 -9.73 -0.08 13.62
N PHE A 122 -8.73 0.76 13.38
CA PHE A 122 -8.05 0.84 12.10
C PHE A 122 -7.17 -0.38 11.82
N ALA A 123 -6.39 -0.83 12.80
CA ALA A 123 -5.59 -2.05 12.72
C ALA A 123 -6.46 -3.28 12.41
N ASP A 124 -7.58 -3.45 13.13
CA ASP A 124 -8.55 -4.53 12.89
C ASP A 124 -9.12 -4.50 11.47
N ARG A 125 -9.55 -3.32 11.00
CA ARG A 125 -10.04 -3.15 9.63
C ARG A 125 -8.98 -3.57 8.61
N ARG A 126 -7.74 -3.10 8.77
CA ARG A 126 -6.65 -3.42 7.83
C ARG A 126 -6.30 -4.91 7.87
N SER A 127 -6.26 -5.52 9.04
CA SER A 127 -6.07 -6.97 9.20
C SER A 127 -7.16 -7.78 8.51
N LYS A 128 -8.43 -7.34 8.58
CA LYS A 128 -9.56 -7.97 7.88
C LYS A 128 -9.45 -7.85 6.36
N GLU A 129 -9.04 -6.69 5.85
CA GLU A 129 -8.81 -6.46 4.42
C GLU A 129 -7.69 -7.35 3.87
N ILE A 130 -6.55 -7.43 4.56
CA ILE A 130 -5.41 -8.29 4.20
C ILE A 130 -5.83 -9.77 4.27
N SER A 131 -6.50 -10.19 5.34
CA SER A 131 -6.99 -11.56 5.50
C SER A 131 -7.98 -11.95 4.40
N ALA A 132 -8.88 -11.05 4.02
CA ALA A 132 -9.82 -11.29 2.94
C ALA A 132 -9.10 -11.46 1.59
N TRP A 133 -8.07 -10.65 1.34
CA TRP A 133 -7.24 -10.78 0.14
C TRP A 133 -6.47 -12.11 0.13
N LEU A 134 -5.87 -12.50 1.26
CA LEU A 134 -5.12 -13.77 1.39
C LEU A 134 -6.02 -14.98 1.15
N ARG A 135 -7.24 -15.00 1.70
CA ARG A 135 -8.21 -16.09 1.46
C ARG A 135 -8.58 -16.22 -0.02
N LYS A 136 -8.67 -15.10 -0.75
CA LYS A 136 -8.96 -15.12 -2.20
C LYS A 136 -7.81 -15.72 -3.02
N HIS A 137 -6.58 -15.70 -2.48
CA HIS A 137 -5.37 -16.20 -3.13
C HIS A 137 -4.77 -17.41 -2.38
N GLU A 138 -5.62 -18.16 -1.68
CA GLU A 138 -5.22 -19.34 -0.94
C GLU A 138 -4.58 -20.37 -1.89
N GLY A 139 -3.45 -20.95 -1.47
CA GLY A 139 -2.67 -21.88 -2.30
C GLY A 139 -1.72 -21.22 -3.30
N GLU A 140 -1.84 -19.91 -3.57
CA GLU A 140 -0.89 -19.16 -4.41
C GLU A 140 0.26 -18.53 -3.61
N VAL A 141 -0.01 -18.20 -2.34
CA VAL A 141 0.91 -17.44 -1.48
C VAL A 141 1.81 -18.38 -0.67
N SER A 142 3.12 -18.24 -0.84
CA SER A 142 4.15 -18.98 -0.10
C SER A 142 4.75 -18.18 1.06
N GLY A 143 4.63 -16.85 1.02
CA GLY A 143 5.11 -15.98 2.08
C GLY A 143 4.63 -14.53 1.89
N TRP A 144 4.43 -13.83 2.99
CA TRP A 144 3.99 -12.43 2.94
C TRP A 144 4.51 -11.63 4.13
N VAL A 145 4.58 -10.31 3.92
CA VAL A 145 4.94 -9.32 4.93
C VAL A 145 4.02 -8.11 4.76
N VAL A 146 3.76 -7.39 5.85
CA VAL A 146 3.11 -6.08 5.81
C VAL A 146 4.14 -5.02 6.16
N LEU A 147 4.26 -3.99 5.33
CA LEU A 147 5.01 -2.77 5.60
C LEU A 147 3.99 -1.70 5.96
N ASP A 148 3.89 -1.41 7.25
CA ASP A 148 2.88 -0.56 7.86
C ASP A 148 3.49 0.19 9.04
N ASP A 149 3.03 1.41 9.29
CA ASP A 149 3.43 2.17 10.49
C ASP A 149 2.57 1.80 11.71
N ILE A 150 1.44 1.12 11.50
CA ILE A 150 0.57 0.61 12.55
C ILE A 150 0.93 -0.84 12.87
N ASN A 151 1.07 -1.13 14.17
CA ASN A 151 1.27 -2.51 14.60
C ASN A 151 -0.04 -3.31 14.51
N LEU A 152 -0.14 -4.16 13.48
CA LEU A 152 -1.32 -5.01 13.27
C LEU A 152 -1.45 -6.18 14.27
N SER A 153 -0.39 -6.51 15.03
CA SER A 153 -0.46 -7.58 16.06
C SER A 153 -1.35 -7.22 17.25
N MET A 154 -1.68 -5.94 17.42
CA MET A 154 -2.57 -5.44 18.48
C MET A 154 -3.99 -6.04 18.41
N VAL A 155 -4.36 -6.62 17.26
CA VAL A 155 -5.65 -7.31 17.08
C VAL A 155 -5.65 -8.65 17.80
N ASP A 156 -4.54 -9.39 17.78
CA ASP A 156 -4.44 -10.75 18.35
C ASP A 156 -4.36 -10.74 19.87
N GLU A 157 -3.70 -9.73 20.47
CA GLU A 157 -3.52 -9.58 21.93
C GLU A 157 -4.84 -9.47 22.72
N SER A 158 -5.95 -9.20 22.03
CA SER A 158 -7.28 -9.01 22.63
C SER A 158 -8.21 -10.22 22.56
N GLN A 159 -7.85 -11.27 21.81
CA GLN A 159 -8.60 -12.53 21.79
C GLN A 159 -8.07 -13.58 22.77
N ALA A 160 -6.97 -13.26 23.46
CA ALA A 160 -6.34 -14.11 24.47
C ALA A 160 -6.77 -13.78 25.92
N GLY A 161 -7.81 -12.96 26.09
CA GLY A 161 -8.36 -12.54 27.39
C GLY A 161 -9.74 -13.10 27.68
#